data_AF-A0A1Z9C6V2-F1
#
_entry.id   AF-A0A1Z9C6V2-F1
#
_cell.length_a   1.000
_cell.length_b   1.000
_cell.length_c   1.000
_cell.angle_alpha   90.00
_cell.angle_beta   90.00
_cell.angle_gamma   90.00
#
_symmetry.space_group_name_H-M   'P 1'
#
loop_
_entity.id
_entity.type
_entity.pdbx_description
1 polymer ?
#
loop_
_entity_poly.entity_id
_entity_poly.type
_entity_poly.pdbx_seq_one_letter_code
_entity_poly.pdbx_strand_id
1 'polypeptide(L)'
;MLFQKDSLLKAVRHEGGVNRRLFLAYATALYGIPMLGQAANINRRMKFASNPFSLGVASGDANSTSVVLWTRLAPKPLDPDGGMPNVGVPVQWRLATDDGMQNIASSGQQLATPQLGHSIHVTAGQLKPDTWYWFQFSVNGEESVVGRTRTMPARFANPKQLSFAAASCQSLEQGYYTAYDRMAEDELDLVFHLGDYIYEYNAGNQGNIRKHHGGEIVSLSDYRVRHAQYKLDPALQRAHARCPWFVTWDDHEVDNNCADEISEQKNVKPVNFLIRRAAAYQAYYENMPLRRTSLPAGPYLQLYRRGAFGQLAEFMVLDGRQYRSDQPNNDVRSPLNEAALNPETTMLGKDQRNWLKQSLIQSRGTWNILAQQVMMGMVGTPSGDFPMAYSMDQ
;
A
#
# COMPACT_ATOMS: atom_id res chain seq x y z
N MET A 1 0.50 18.86 29.97
CA MET A 1 1.89 18.92 30.49
C MET A 1 2.79 18.89 29.26
N LEU A 2 3.39 20.02 28.88
CA LEU A 2 4.20 20.13 27.67
C LEU A 2 5.57 19.49 27.95
N PHE A 3 5.82 18.30 27.39
CA PHE A 3 7.14 17.68 27.44
C PHE A 3 8.09 18.42 26.48
N GLN A 4 9.18 18.95 27.02
CA GLN A 4 10.21 19.64 26.24
C GLN A 4 11.08 18.63 25.47
N LYS A 5 11.40 18.96 24.21
CA LYS A 5 12.18 18.15 23.28
C LYS A 5 13.56 17.74 23.82
N ASP A 6 14.19 18.61 24.62
CA ASP A 6 15.54 18.38 25.17
C ASP A 6 15.55 17.35 26.32
N SER A 7 14.44 17.19 27.03
CA SER A 7 14.26 16.16 28.05
C SER A 7 14.29 14.76 27.42
N LEU A 8 13.77 14.64 26.20
CA LEU A 8 13.67 13.39 25.43
C LEU A 8 15.04 12.94 24.92
N LEU A 9 15.84 13.88 24.39
CA LEU A 9 17.18 13.61 23.88
C LEU A 9 18.16 13.22 25.00
N LYS A 10 18.01 13.79 26.20
CA LYS A 10 18.80 13.41 27.38
C LYS A 10 18.44 12.01 27.89
N ALA A 11 17.16 11.65 27.88
CA ALA A 11 16.72 10.30 28.28
C ALA A 11 17.19 9.20 27.32
N VAL A 12 17.17 9.46 26.00
CA VAL A 12 17.64 8.53 24.97
C VAL A 12 19.15 8.28 25.04
N ARG A 13 19.95 9.30 25.41
CA ARG A 13 21.41 9.19 25.52
C ARG A 13 21.88 8.35 26.71
N HIS A 14 21.04 8.12 27.71
CA HIS A 14 21.47 7.51 28.97
C HIS A 14 21.31 5.97 29.02
N GLU A 15 20.52 5.36 28.11
CA GLU A 15 20.11 3.94 28.24
C GLU A 15 20.33 3.06 26.99
N GLY A 16 21.00 3.54 25.94
CA GLY A 16 21.50 2.66 24.86
C GLY A 16 20.46 1.87 24.03
N GLY A 17 19.17 2.21 24.10
CA GLY A 17 18.11 1.55 23.34
C GLY A 17 16.73 2.17 23.63
N VAL A 18 15.73 1.87 22.80
CA VAL A 18 14.36 2.41 22.96
C VAL A 18 13.63 1.67 24.08
N ASN A 19 13.35 2.35 25.19
CA ASN A 19 12.63 1.80 26.33
C ASN A 19 11.18 1.44 25.94
N ARG A 20 10.71 0.25 26.38
CA ARG A 20 9.33 -0.25 26.27
C ARG A 20 8.28 0.81 26.68
N ARG A 21 8.58 1.70 27.63
CA ARG A 21 7.70 2.80 28.07
C ARG A 21 7.58 3.94 27.06
N LEU A 22 8.64 4.24 26.30
CA LEU A 22 8.62 5.25 25.24
C LEU A 22 7.89 4.71 23.99
N PHE A 23 8.13 3.44 23.65
CA PHE A 23 7.36 2.72 22.64
C PHE A 23 5.88 2.60 23.03
N LEU A 24 5.57 2.25 24.29
CA LEU A 24 4.19 2.23 24.79
C LEU A 24 3.55 3.61 24.83
N ALA A 25 4.27 4.68 25.16
CA ALA A 25 3.74 6.04 25.12
C ALA A 25 3.35 6.44 23.69
N TYR A 26 4.19 6.14 22.69
CA TYR A 26 3.88 6.33 21.27
C TYR A 26 2.73 5.43 20.80
N ALA A 27 2.70 4.17 21.21
CA ALA A 27 1.62 3.24 20.89
C ALA A 27 0.29 3.71 21.51
N THR A 28 0.27 4.16 22.76
CA THR A 28 -0.95 4.65 23.43
C THR A 28 -1.47 5.96 22.85
N ALA A 29 -0.60 6.85 22.36
CA ALA A 29 -1.02 8.08 21.67
C ALA A 29 -1.73 7.79 20.33
N LEU A 30 -1.40 6.66 19.68
CA LEU A 30 -2.05 6.18 18.44
C LEU A 30 -3.27 5.30 18.71
N TYR A 31 -3.29 4.53 19.81
CA TYR A 31 -4.44 3.73 20.24
C TYR A 31 -5.62 4.56 20.77
N GLY A 32 -5.40 5.82 21.15
CA GLY A 32 -6.46 6.72 21.64
C GLY A 32 -7.33 7.37 20.55
N ILE A 33 -6.93 7.27 19.28
CA ILE A 33 -7.57 8.00 18.18
C ILE A 33 -8.88 7.37 17.64
N PRO A 34 -9.11 6.03 17.66
CA PRO A 34 -10.32 5.48 17.07
C PRO A 34 -11.55 5.50 18.00
N MET A 35 -11.41 5.93 19.27
CA MET A 35 -12.52 5.95 20.25
C MET A 35 -13.21 7.32 20.40
N LEU A 36 -12.72 8.37 19.73
CA LEU A 36 -13.37 9.69 19.69
C LEU A 36 -14.14 9.97 18.38
N GLY A 37 -14.42 8.93 17.61
CA GLY A 37 -15.26 9.00 16.40
C GLY A 37 -16.77 8.97 16.67
N GLN A 38 -17.21 9.13 17.92
CA GLN A 38 -18.62 9.29 18.25
C GLN A 38 -18.86 10.66 18.87
N ALA A 39 -19.85 11.38 18.33
CA ALA A 39 -20.36 12.67 18.76
C ALA A 39 -19.63 13.94 18.27
N ALA A 40 -19.69 14.18 16.97
CA ALA A 40 -20.08 15.50 16.42
C ALA A 40 -20.32 15.38 14.90
N ASN A 41 -21.47 14.82 14.50
CA ASN A 41 -21.95 14.95 13.13
C ASN A 41 -22.40 16.40 12.91
N ILE A 42 -21.46 17.28 12.55
CA ILE A 42 -21.84 18.55 11.95
C ILE A 42 -22.27 18.22 10.52
N ASN A 43 -23.59 18.23 10.26
CA ASN A 43 -24.18 18.26 8.92
C ASN A 43 -23.87 19.61 8.26
N ARG A 44 -22.59 19.96 8.10
CA ARG A 44 -22.16 21.09 7.28
C ARG A 44 -22.08 20.57 5.86
N ARG A 45 -23.06 20.94 5.03
CA ARG A 45 -22.92 20.85 3.57
C ARG A 45 -21.72 21.70 3.17
N MET A 46 -20.60 21.04 2.91
CA MET A 46 -19.40 21.66 2.37
C MET A 46 -19.55 21.76 0.87
N LYS A 47 -19.32 22.95 0.31
CA LYS A 47 -19.18 23.11 -1.14
C LYS A 47 -17.73 22.85 -1.51
N PHE A 48 -17.50 21.98 -2.47
CA PHE A 48 -16.18 21.77 -3.04
C PHE A 48 -15.97 22.75 -4.20
N ALA A 49 -14.79 23.37 -4.27
CA ALA A 49 -14.44 24.27 -5.37
C ALA A 49 -13.97 23.52 -6.63
N SER A 50 -13.65 22.23 -6.47
CA SER A 50 -13.14 21.31 -7.48
C SER A 50 -13.59 19.88 -7.13
N ASN A 51 -13.47 18.95 -8.08
CA ASN A 51 -13.84 17.56 -7.88
C ASN A 51 -13.15 16.96 -6.63
N PRO A 52 -13.88 16.56 -5.57
CA PRO A 52 -13.28 15.99 -4.37
C PRO A 52 -12.70 14.59 -4.61
N PHE A 53 -13.14 13.87 -5.64
CA PHE A 53 -12.66 12.54 -6.02
C PHE A 53 -11.52 12.61 -7.05
N SER A 54 -10.64 13.60 -6.92
CA SER A 54 -9.56 13.90 -7.87
C SER A 54 -8.52 12.77 -8.02
N LEU A 55 -8.44 11.85 -7.06
CA LEU A 55 -7.52 10.70 -7.04
C LEU A 55 -8.17 9.40 -7.54
N GLY A 56 -9.38 9.49 -8.09
CA GLY A 56 -10.14 8.35 -8.60
C GLY A 56 -10.67 7.44 -7.50
N VAL A 57 -11.01 6.22 -7.90
CA VAL A 57 -11.52 5.16 -7.03
C VAL A 57 -10.72 3.89 -7.26
N ALA A 58 -10.68 3.02 -6.27
CA ALA A 58 -10.02 1.71 -6.40
C ALA A 58 -10.81 0.63 -5.66
N SER A 59 -10.56 -0.62 -5.99
CA SER A 59 -11.02 -1.76 -5.22
C SER A 59 -9.90 -2.76 -5.01
N GLY A 60 -10.00 -3.60 -3.99
CA GLY A 60 -8.91 -4.50 -3.64
C GLY A 60 -9.24 -5.51 -2.55
N ASP A 61 -8.26 -6.36 -2.26
CA ASP A 61 -8.33 -7.39 -1.21
C ASP A 61 -9.62 -8.23 -1.26
N ALA A 62 -10.14 -8.50 -2.45
CA ALA A 62 -11.41 -9.19 -2.61
C ALA A 62 -11.33 -10.66 -2.15
N ASN A 63 -12.41 -11.15 -1.56
CA ASN A 63 -12.64 -12.57 -1.28
C ASN A 63 -14.00 -12.99 -1.85
N SER A 64 -14.44 -14.20 -1.54
CA SER A 64 -15.66 -14.74 -2.14
C SER A 64 -16.96 -14.06 -1.73
N THR A 65 -16.94 -13.20 -0.71
CA THR A 65 -18.16 -12.58 -0.17
C THR A 65 -17.99 -11.11 0.14
N SER A 66 -16.83 -10.54 -0.17
CA SER A 66 -16.53 -9.14 0.16
C SER A 66 -15.39 -8.57 -0.67
N VAL A 67 -15.38 -7.25 -0.77
CA VAL A 67 -14.34 -6.48 -1.45
C VAL A 67 -14.07 -5.18 -0.68
N VAL A 68 -12.84 -4.68 -0.75
CA VAL A 68 -12.53 -3.33 -0.28
C VAL A 68 -12.83 -2.35 -1.41
N LEU A 69 -13.58 -1.30 -1.10
CA LEU A 69 -13.78 -0.13 -1.96
C LEU A 69 -13.01 1.04 -1.36
N TRP A 70 -12.32 1.80 -2.19
CA TRP A 70 -11.45 2.89 -1.78
C TRP A 70 -11.68 4.16 -2.60
N THR A 71 -11.58 5.30 -1.93
CA THR A 71 -11.39 6.63 -2.53
C THR A 71 -10.74 7.55 -1.50
N ARG A 72 -10.27 8.74 -1.90
CA ARG A 72 -9.82 9.79 -0.99
C ARG A 72 -10.37 11.15 -1.40
N LEU A 73 -10.89 11.91 -0.43
CA LEU A 73 -11.35 13.28 -0.69
C LEU A 73 -10.13 14.22 -0.74
N ALA A 74 -9.88 14.79 -1.91
CA ALA A 74 -8.71 15.64 -2.13
C ALA A 74 -8.97 16.69 -3.24
N PRO A 75 -9.83 17.71 -3.02
CA PRO A 75 -10.08 18.77 -4.00
C PRO A 75 -8.81 19.55 -4.41
N LYS A 76 -7.79 19.60 -3.54
CA LYS A 76 -6.44 20.14 -3.82
C LYS A 76 -5.39 19.07 -3.49
N PRO A 77 -5.20 18.07 -4.35
CA PRO A 77 -4.47 16.84 -4.01
C PRO A 77 -2.98 17.05 -3.73
N LEU A 78 -2.39 18.16 -4.18
CA LEU A 78 -1.00 18.51 -3.92
C LEU A 78 -0.80 19.36 -2.65
N ASP A 79 -1.88 19.72 -1.95
CA ASP A 79 -1.79 20.24 -0.59
C ASP A 79 -1.62 19.06 0.39
N PRO A 80 -0.87 19.20 1.51
CA PRO A 80 -0.66 18.14 2.50
C PRO A 80 -1.91 17.38 2.97
N ASP A 81 -3.00 18.11 3.18
CA ASP A 81 -4.28 17.58 3.64
C ASP A 81 -5.31 17.43 2.49
N GLY A 82 -4.86 17.46 1.23
CA GLY A 82 -5.74 17.36 0.06
C GLY A 82 -6.68 18.55 -0.14
N GLY A 83 -6.47 19.66 0.58
CA GLY A 83 -7.37 20.81 0.59
C GLY A 83 -8.64 20.60 1.42
N MET A 84 -8.68 19.56 2.25
CA MET A 84 -9.81 19.26 3.13
C MET A 84 -9.70 20.00 4.48
N PRO A 85 -10.82 20.45 5.07
CA PRO A 85 -10.80 20.98 6.43
C PRO A 85 -10.56 19.88 7.46
N ASN A 86 -10.07 20.26 8.64
CA ASN A 86 -9.82 19.36 9.78
C ASN A 86 -11.13 18.96 10.50
N VAL A 87 -12.08 18.37 9.77
CA VAL A 87 -13.33 17.79 10.28
C VAL A 87 -13.64 16.47 9.55
N GLY A 88 -14.37 15.58 10.21
CA GLY A 88 -14.88 14.37 9.56
C GLY A 88 -15.94 14.70 8.52
N VAL A 89 -15.90 14.02 7.36
CA VAL A 89 -16.85 14.21 6.26
C VAL A 89 -17.53 12.89 5.93
N PRO A 90 -18.86 12.77 6.09
CA PRO A 90 -19.58 11.54 5.75
C PRO A 90 -19.64 11.37 4.23
N VAL A 91 -19.16 10.22 3.75
CA VAL A 91 -19.17 9.83 2.33
C VAL A 91 -20.10 8.63 2.16
N GLN A 92 -21.06 8.75 1.25
CA GLN A 92 -21.92 7.66 0.86
C GLN A 92 -21.21 6.77 -0.15
N TRP A 93 -21.50 5.49 -0.13
CA TRP A 93 -21.04 4.54 -1.13
C TRP A 93 -22.20 3.63 -1.54
N ARG A 94 -22.18 3.22 -2.81
CA ARG A 94 -23.11 2.26 -3.39
C ARG A 94 -22.37 1.25 -4.22
N LEU A 95 -22.89 0.02 -4.24
CA LEU A 95 -22.44 -1.12 -5.03
C LEU A 95 -23.66 -1.67 -5.77
N ALA A 96 -23.57 -1.85 -7.08
CA ALA A 96 -24.63 -2.30 -7.96
C ALA A 96 -24.21 -3.50 -8.80
N THR A 97 -25.18 -4.24 -9.34
CA THR A 97 -24.96 -5.38 -10.26
C THR A 97 -24.94 -4.99 -11.73
N ASP A 98 -25.05 -3.70 -12.04
CA ASP A 98 -25.01 -3.13 -13.40
C ASP A 98 -24.20 -1.84 -13.41
N ASP A 99 -23.68 -1.49 -14.58
CA ASP A 99 -22.86 -0.30 -14.83
C ASP A 99 -23.66 1.01 -14.80
N GLY A 100 -24.96 0.93 -15.03
CA GLY A 100 -25.91 2.04 -14.87
C GLY A 100 -26.22 2.41 -13.42
N MET A 101 -25.68 1.68 -12.44
CA MET A 101 -25.90 1.89 -11.00
C MET A 101 -27.39 1.85 -10.59
N GLN A 102 -28.22 1.04 -11.29
CA GLN A 102 -29.67 0.97 -11.05
C GLN A 102 -30.03 -0.09 -10.00
N ASN A 103 -29.41 -1.28 -10.07
CA ASN A 103 -29.70 -2.41 -9.19
C ASN A 103 -28.69 -2.45 -8.04
N ILE A 104 -28.98 -1.69 -6.98
CA ILE A 104 -28.11 -1.60 -5.80
C ILE A 104 -28.11 -2.92 -5.03
N ALA A 105 -26.93 -3.54 -4.93
CA ALA A 105 -26.69 -4.74 -4.14
C ALA A 105 -26.30 -4.42 -2.68
N SER A 106 -25.59 -3.31 -2.46
CA SER A 106 -25.19 -2.85 -1.13
C SER A 106 -24.94 -1.36 -1.15
N SER A 107 -25.16 -0.68 -0.03
CA SER A 107 -24.82 0.72 0.14
C SER A 107 -24.58 1.05 1.61
N GLY A 108 -24.01 2.22 1.87
CA GLY A 108 -23.79 2.69 3.23
C GLY A 108 -23.07 4.03 3.26
N GLN A 109 -22.65 4.41 4.47
CA GLN A 109 -21.89 5.63 4.73
C GLN A 109 -20.62 5.29 5.49
N GLN A 110 -19.52 5.98 5.18
CA GLN A 110 -18.26 5.92 5.90
C GLN A 110 -17.78 7.35 6.19
N LEU A 111 -17.25 7.58 7.39
CA LEU A 111 -16.69 8.88 7.76
C LEU A 111 -15.25 9.00 7.26
N ALA A 112 -14.98 9.95 6.35
CA ALA A 112 -13.63 10.35 5.95
C ALA A 112 -13.05 11.25 7.05
N THR A 113 -11.97 10.84 7.71
CA THR A 113 -11.38 11.59 8.82
C THR A 113 -10.07 12.27 8.43
N PRO A 114 -9.75 13.46 8.99
CA PRO A 114 -8.46 14.12 8.76
C PRO A 114 -7.25 13.27 9.16
N GLN A 115 -7.41 12.43 10.18
CA GLN A 115 -6.34 11.57 10.70
C GLN A 115 -5.87 10.55 9.66
N LEU A 116 -6.76 10.13 8.74
CA LEU A 116 -6.43 9.26 7.62
C LEU A 116 -6.46 10.01 6.28
N GLY A 117 -6.16 11.32 6.29
CA GLY A 117 -6.07 12.12 5.07
C GLY A 117 -7.36 12.14 4.24
N HIS A 118 -8.52 11.98 4.91
CA HIS A 118 -9.84 11.83 4.31
C HIS A 118 -9.95 10.69 3.29
N SER A 119 -9.16 9.63 3.45
CA SER A 119 -9.36 8.37 2.74
C SER A 119 -10.59 7.62 3.27
N ILE A 120 -11.23 6.89 2.37
CA ILE A 120 -12.36 6.00 2.65
C ILE A 120 -11.94 4.58 2.34
N HIS A 121 -12.13 3.68 3.30
CA HIS A 121 -11.97 2.23 3.13
C HIS A 121 -13.25 1.53 3.56
N VAL A 122 -13.95 0.92 2.61
CA VAL A 122 -15.21 0.19 2.87
C VAL A 122 -14.98 -1.28 2.60
N THR A 123 -15.20 -2.15 3.58
CA THR A 123 -15.33 -3.59 3.30
C THR A 123 -16.79 -3.91 3.01
N ALA A 124 -17.18 -3.88 1.73
CA ALA A 124 -18.51 -4.27 1.30
C ALA A 124 -18.62 -5.80 1.38
N GLY A 125 -19.51 -6.32 2.23
CA GLY A 125 -19.64 -7.74 2.53
C GLY A 125 -20.98 -8.33 2.12
N GLN A 126 -21.21 -9.61 2.46
CA GLN A 126 -22.43 -10.36 2.12
C GLN A 126 -22.75 -10.39 0.62
N LEU A 127 -21.70 -10.31 -0.21
CA LEU A 127 -21.81 -10.32 -1.66
C LEU A 127 -21.87 -11.75 -2.19
N LYS A 128 -22.43 -11.92 -3.39
CA LYS A 128 -22.41 -13.20 -4.09
C LYS A 128 -20.98 -13.50 -4.53
N PRO A 129 -20.50 -14.75 -4.40
CA PRO A 129 -19.23 -15.16 -4.97
C PRO A 129 -19.20 -15.03 -6.50
N ASP A 130 -18.00 -14.91 -7.04
CA ASP A 130 -17.75 -14.91 -8.49
C ASP A 130 -18.62 -13.93 -9.28
N THR A 131 -18.83 -12.72 -8.74
CA THR A 131 -19.79 -11.76 -9.29
C THR A 131 -19.12 -10.41 -9.53
N TRP A 132 -19.36 -9.86 -10.71
CA TRP A 132 -18.97 -8.49 -11.06
C TRP A 132 -19.94 -7.48 -10.46
N TYR A 133 -19.40 -6.39 -9.93
CA TYR A 133 -20.14 -5.28 -9.34
C TYR A 133 -19.56 -3.95 -9.80
N TRP A 134 -20.38 -2.92 -9.75
CA TRP A 134 -20.01 -1.53 -10.00
C TRP A 134 -20.20 -0.71 -8.74
N PHE A 135 -19.29 0.20 -8.45
CA PHE A 135 -19.34 0.99 -7.22
C PHE A 135 -19.07 2.47 -7.48
N GLN A 136 -19.61 3.29 -6.60
CA GLN A 136 -19.45 4.74 -6.67
C GLN A 136 -19.59 5.36 -5.28
N PHE A 137 -18.87 6.46 -5.07
CA PHE A 137 -18.96 7.27 -3.87
C PHE A 137 -19.69 8.58 -4.16
N SER A 138 -20.33 9.15 -3.14
CA SER A 138 -20.89 10.49 -3.23
C SER A 138 -20.79 11.26 -1.93
N VAL A 139 -20.60 12.58 -2.06
CA VAL A 139 -20.46 13.49 -0.92
C VAL A 139 -21.00 14.86 -1.31
N ASN A 140 -21.95 15.39 -0.53
CA ASN A 140 -22.53 16.73 -0.73
C ASN A 140 -23.01 17.05 -2.16
N GLY A 141 -23.46 16.05 -2.92
CA GLY A 141 -23.93 16.21 -4.31
C GLY A 141 -22.87 15.97 -5.38
N GLU A 142 -21.61 15.81 -4.99
CA GLU A 142 -20.54 15.34 -5.88
C GLU A 142 -20.55 13.81 -5.94
N GLU A 143 -20.28 13.24 -7.11
CA GLU A 143 -20.14 11.80 -7.32
C GLU A 143 -18.76 11.47 -7.87
N SER A 144 -18.20 10.32 -7.45
CA SER A 144 -16.98 9.79 -8.04
C SER A 144 -17.26 9.22 -9.43
N VAL A 145 -16.20 8.89 -10.18
CA VAL A 145 -16.33 7.96 -11.29
C VAL A 145 -16.88 6.60 -10.79
N VAL A 146 -17.53 5.86 -11.68
CA VAL A 146 -17.96 4.48 -11.38
C VAL A 146 -16.77 3.55 -11.57
N GLY A 147 -16.42 2.82 -10.52
CA GLY A 147 -15.46 1.71 -10.58
C GLY A 147 -16.16 0.37 -10.78
N ARG A 148 -15.44 -0.62 -11.27
CA ARG A 148 -15.85 -2.02 -11.42
C ARG A 148 -14.97 -2.90 -10.53
N THR A 149 -15.57 -3.91 -9.92
CA THR A 149 -14.88 -4.86 -9.04
C THR A 149 -15.49 -6.25 -9.14
N ARG A 150 -14.83 -7.25 -8.54
CA ARG A 150 -15.26 -8.65 -8.56
C ARG A 150 -15.01 -9.32 -7.22
N THR A 151 -15.99 -10.08 -6.75
CA THR A 151 -15.78 -11.06 -5.67
C THR A 151 -15.13 -12.31 -6.20
N MET A 152 -14.22 -12.90 -5.42
CA MET A 152 -13.53 -14.12 -5.85
C MET A 152 -14.51 -15.31 -5.94
N PRO A 153 -14.19 -16.37 -6.68
CA PRO A 153 -14.96 -17.61 -6.62
C PRO A 153 -15.01 -18.18 -5.20
N ALA A 154 -16.09 -18.89 -4.89
CA ALA A 154 -16.21 -19.59 -3.61
C ALA A 154 -15.04 -20.56 -3.41
N ARG A 155 -14.60 -20.75 -2.17
CA ARG A 155 -13.39 -21.52 -1.82
C ARG A 155 -13.28 -22.90 -2.47
N PHE A 156 -14.39 -23.60 -2.65
CA PHE A 156 -14.45 -24.95 -3.24
C PHE A 156 -14.96 -24.98 -4.68
N ALA A 157 -15.09 -23.82 -5.33
CA ALA A 157 -15.41 -23.74 -6.74
C ALA A 157 -14.18 -24.07 -7.59
N ASN A 158 -14.41 -24.62 -8.79
CA ASN A 158 -13.37 -24.98 -9.75
C ASN A 158 -13.47 -24.08 -10.99
N PRO A 159 -13.09 -22.79 -10.89
CA PRO A 159 -13.10 -21.90 -12.06
C PRO A 159 -12.14 -22.41 -13.12
N LYS A 160 -12.51 -22.24 -14.39
CA LYS A 160 -11.73 -22.76 -15.52
C LYS A 160 -10.53 -21.89 -15.90
N GLN A 161 -10.58 -20.62 -15.55
CA GLN A 161 -9.60 -19.62 -15.97
C GLN A 161 -9.48 -18.54 -14.89
N LEU A 162 -8.27 -18.00 -14.77
CA LEU A 162 -7.95 -16.78 -14.05
C LEU A 162 -7.06 -15.94 -14.98
N SER A 163 -7.42 -14.69 -15.21
CA SER A 163 -6.63 -13.70 -15.95
C SER A 163 -6.23 -12.57 -15.03
N PHE A 164 -4.92 -12.33 -14.87
CA PHE A 164 -4.41 -11.25 -14.03
C PHE A 164 -3.21 -10.56 -14.70
N ALA A 165 -2.94 -9.33 -14.28
CA ALA A 165 -1.69 -8.64 -14.60
C ALA A 165 -0.87 -8.43 -13.32
N ALA A 166 0.45 -8.26 -13.49
CA ALA A 166 1.35 -7.83 -12.44
C ALA A 166 2.08 -6.56 -12.90
N ALA A 167 2.25 -5.59 -12.01
CA ALA A 167 2.99 -4.36 -12.24
C ALA A 167 3.88 -4.01 -11.03
N SER A 168 4.94 -3.27 -11.29
CA SER A 168 5.83 -2.67 -10.29
C SER A 168 6.58 -1.51 -10.92
N CYS A 169 7.35 -0.79 -10.11
CA CYS A 169 8.38 0.16 -10.57
C CYS A 169 7.84 1.23 -11.54
N GLN A 170 6.85 1.98 -11.08
CA GLN A 170 6.17 3.00 -11.89
C GLN A 170 6.72 4.41 -11.63
N SER A 171 8.04 4.63 -11.76
CA SER A 171 8.62 5.95 -11.50
C SER A 171 7.96 7.04 -12.34
N LEU A 172 7.40 8.06 -11.66
CA LEU A 172 6.68 9.15 -12.31
C LEU A 172 7.59 9.93 -13.28
N GLU A 173 8.85 10.16 -12.91
CA GLU A 173 9.77 11.01 -13.66
C GLU A 173 10.38 10.34 -14.89
N GLN A 174 10.37 9.00 -14.95
CA GLN A 174 10.98 8.21 -16.01
C GLN A 174 10.11 8.03 -17.26
N GLY A 175 8.80 8.29 -17.17
CA GLY A 175 7.92 8.14 -18.32
C GLY A 175 6.46 8.36 -18.00
N TYR A 176 5.61 8.30 -19.03
CA TYR A 176 4.16 8.32 -18.89
C TYR A 176 3.62 6.91 -18.64
N TYR A 177 2.45 6.82 -18.00
CA TYR A 177 1.83 5.55 -17.62
C TYR A 177 1.03 4.87 -18.75
N THR A 178 1.58 4.88 -19.97
CA THR A 178 0.95 4.24 -21.14
C THR A 178 0.69 2.74 -20.94
N ALA A 179 1.51 2.06 -20.13
CA ALA A 179 1.28 0.66 -19.76
C ALA A 179 -0.05 0.46 -19.00
N TYR A 180 -0.44 1.40 -18.13
CA TYR A 180 -1.71 1.33 -17.42
C TYR A 180 -2.91 1.61 -18.32
N ASP A 181 -2.74 2.43 -19.36
CA ASP A 181 -3.79 2.59 -20.38
C ASP A 181 -4.07 1.28 -21.09
N ARG A 182 -3.02 0.58 -21.50
CA ARG A 182 -3.18 -0.73 -22.15
C ARG A 182 -3.76 -1.77 -21.18
N MET A 183 -3.29 -1.79 -19.93
CA MET A 183 -3.83 -2.68 -18.90
C MET A 183 -5.33 -2.45 -18.64
N ALA A 184 -5.80 -1.20 -18.73
CA ALA A 184 -7.21 -0.88 -18.51
C ALA A 184 -8.14 -1.41 -19.62
N GLU A 185 -7.60 -1.69 -20.80
CA GLU A 185 -8.31 -2.30 -21.94
C GLU A 185 -8.41 -3.82 -21.83
N ASP A 186 -7.55 -4.46 -21.02
CA ASP A 186 -7.59 -5.90 -20.80
C ASP A 186 -8.76 -6.30 -19.87
N GLU A 187 -9.38 -7.45 -20.14
CA GLU A 187 -10.40 -8.03 -19.27
C GLU A 187 -9.76 -8.92 -18.19
N LEU A 188 -9.18 -8.26 -17.18
CA LEU A 188 -8.51 -8.90 -16.04
C LEU A 188 -9.49 -9.16 -14.89
N ASP A 189 -9.32 -10.30 -14.22
CA ASP A 189 -10.06 -10.64 -12.98
C ASP A 189 -9.52 -9.88 -11.76
N LEU A 190 -8.21 -9.61 -11.75
CA LEU A 190 -7.49 -8.86 -10.71
C LEU A 190 -6.14 -8.35 -11.22
N VAL A 191 -5.54 -7.44 -10.46
CA VAL A 191 -4.17 -6.95 -10.67
C VAL A 191 -3.34 -7.16 -9.41
N PHE A 192 -2.08 -7.57 -9.58
CA PHE A 192 -1.06 -7.47 -8.53
C PHE A 192 -0.18 -6.23 -8.75
N HIS A 193 0.04 -5.44 -7.70
CA HIS A 193 1.13 -4.47 -7.69
C HIS A 193 2.19 -4.94 -6.71
N LEU A 194 3.42 -5.12 -7.20
CA LEU A 194 4.48 -5.85 -6.50
C LEU A 194 5.48 -4.93 -5.77
N GLY A 195 5.32 -3.62 -5.90
CA GLY A 195 6.11 -2.63 -5.17
C GLY A 195 6.58 -1.48 -6.06
N ASP A 196 7.20 -0.47 -5.46
CA ASP A 196 7.60 0.77 -6.12
C ASP A 196 6.44 1.50 -6.81
N TYR A 197 5.31 1.55 -6.12
CA TYR A 197 4.15 2.32 -6.53
C TYR A 197 4.45 3.82 -6.52
N ILE A 198 5.25 4.26 -5.56
CA ILE A 198 5.83 5.60 -5.53
C ILE A 198 7.35 5.50 -5.43
N TYR A 199 8.02 6.59 -5.73
CA TYR A 199 9.41 6.81 -5.38
C TYR A 199 9.52 8.01 -4.45
N GLU A 200 10.53 8.02 -3.60
CA GLU A 200 10.75 8.92 -2.46
C GLU A 200 11.61 10.14 -2.81
N TYR A 201 12.41 10.04 -3.86
CA TYR A 201 13.44 11.01 -4.22
C TYR A 201 12.95 12.45 -4.42
N ASN A 202 13.88 13.40 -4.34
CA ASN A 202 13.67 14.77 -4.79
C ASN A 202 13.41 14.86 -6.30
N ALA A 203 12.81 15.97 -6.71
CA ALA A 203 12.56 16.27 -8.12
C ALA A 203 13.82 16.18 -8.98
N GLY A 204 13.70 15.53 -10.14
CA GLY A 204 14.73 15.41 -11.15
C GLY A 204 15.71 14.24 -10.95
N ASN A 205 15.65 13.54 -9.81
CA ASN A 205 16.63 12.50 -9.48
C ASN A 205 16.46 11.24 -10.36
N GLN A 206 15.25 10.98 -10.84
CA GLN A 206 14.97 9.79 -11.64
C GLN A 206 14.73 10.10 -13.12
N GLY A 207 14.63 11.37 -13.47
CA GLY A 207 14.34 11.80 -14.84
C GLY A 207 13.80 13.21 -14.88
N ASN A 208 13.60 13.74 -16.08
CA ASN A 208 13.10 15.10 -16.27
C ASN A 208 11.86 15.17 -17.20
N ILE A 209 11.27 14.03 -17.57
CA ILE A 209 10.09 13.98 -18.45
C ILE A 209 8.87 14.52 -17.71
N ARG A 210 8.68 14.05 -16.48
CA ARG A 210 7.82 14.65 -15.46
C ARG A 210 8.69 14.92 -14.24
N LYS A 211 8.19 15.71 -13.30
CA LYS A 211 8.92 16.03 -12.06
C LYS A 211 8.09 15.75 -10.84
N HIS A 212 8.71 15.15 -9.84
CA HIS A 212 8.19 15.13 -8.50
C HIS A 212 8.03 16.56 -7.97
N HIS A 213 7.07 16.74 -7.07
CA HIS A 213 6.94 17.95 -6.28
C HIS A 213 7.83 17.87 -5.04
N GLY A 214 8.60 18.93 -4.79
CA GLY A 214 9.38 19.11 -3.57
C GLY A 214 10.69 18.31 -3.54
N GLY A 215 11.21 18.16 -2.31
CA GLY A 215 12.42 17.38 -2.03
C GLY A 215 12.14 15.89 -1.84
N GLU A 216 13.14 15.19 -1.29
CA GLU A 216 12.95 13.82 -0.81
C GLU A 216 11.92 13.80 0.32
N ILE A 217 11.00 12.82 0.27
CA ILE A 217 9.86 12.74 1.18
C ILE A 217 10.24 12.05 2.50
N VAL A 218 9.88 12.67 3.63
CA VAL A 218 10.21 12.13 4.95
C VAL A 218 9.04 12.18 5.94
N SER A 219 8.17 13.18 5.82
CA SER A 219 7.01 13.35 6.69
C SER A 219 5.74 12.76 6.09
N LEU A 220 4.72 12.53 6.93
CA LEU A 220 3.42 12.02 6.47
C LEU A 220 2.80 12.90 5.38
N SER A 221 2.94 14.23 5.52
CA SER A 221 2.48 15.19 4.52
C SER A 221 3.20 15.01 3.18
N ASP A 222 4.51 14.78 3.20
CA ASP A 222 5.29 14.58 1.98
C ASP A 222 4.86 13.30 1.26
N TYR A 223 4.69 12.19 2.00
CA TYR A 223 4.20 10.93 1.44
C TYR A 223 2.78 11.04 0.91
N ARG A 224 1.87 11.75 1.61
CA ARG A 224 0.51 12.01 1.12
C ARG A 224 0.49 12.75 -0.20
N VAL A 225 1.35 13.77 -0.34
CA VAL A 225 1.49 14.56 -1.58
C VAL A 225 2.14 13.73 -2.68
N ARG A 226 3.13 12.87 -2.36
CA ARG A 226 3.75 11.97 -3.35
C ARG A 226 2.75 10.94 -3.88
N HIS A 227 2.01 10.26 -3.00
CA HIS A 227 0.95 9.34 -3.44
C HIS A 227 -0.10 10.05 -4.29
N ALA A 228 -0.47 11.28 -3.93
CA ALA A 228 -1.41 12.07 -4.72
C ALA A 228 -0.85 12.40 -6.11
N GLN A 229 0.42 12.79 -6.25
CA GLN A 229 1.05 13.01 -7.57
C GLN A 229 0.97 11.79 -8.48
N TYR A 230 1.25 10.61 -7.93
CA TYR A 230 1.20 9.37 -8.70
C TYR A 230 -0.24 9.01 -9.07
N LYS A 231 -1.19 9.15 -8.13
CA LYS A 231 -2.61 8.85 -8.35
C LYS A 231 -3.36 9.88 -9.18
N LEU A 232 -2.78 11.05 -9.44
CA LEU A 232 -3.38 12.03 -10.37
C LEU A 232 -3.28 11.59 -11.83
N ASP A 233 -2.45 10.60 -12.15
CA ASP A 233 -2.32 10.11 -13.51
C ASP A 233 -3.63 9.42 -13.98
N PRO A 234 -4.26 9.91 -15.06
CA PRO A 234 -5.52 9.35 -15.55
C PRO A 234 -5.44 7.88 -15.98
N ALA A 235 -4.30 7.42 -16.49
CA ALA A 235 -4.12 6.03 -16.90
C ALA A 235 -4.14 5.10 -15.68
N LEU A 236 -3.47 5.52 -14.60
CA LEU A 236 -3.47 4.78 -13.34
C LEU A 236 -4.87 4.77 -12.70
N GLN A 237 -5.58 5.91 -12.71
CA GLN A 237 -6.97 5.96 -12.21
C GLN A 237 -7.89 5.02 -13.00
N ARG A 238 -7.77 4.99 -14.33
CA ARG A 238 -8.52 4.05 -15.18
C ARG A 238 -8.24 2.62 -14.76
N ALA A 239 -6.97 2.21 -14.64
CA ALA A 239 -6.61 0.85 -14.27
C ALA A 239 -7.13 0.43 -12.87
N HIS A 240 -7.05 1.32 -11.87
CA HIS A 240 -7.64 1.08 -10.53
C HIS A 240 -9.15 0.88 -10.54
N ALA A 241 -9.85 1.54 -11.47
CA ALA A 241 -11.30 1.48 -11.58
C ALA A 241 -11.83 0.22 -12.30
N ARG A 242 -10.98 -0.69 -12.82
CA ARG A 242 -11.44 -1.82 -13.67
C ARG A 242 -11.69 -3.15 -12.94
N CYS A 243 -10.89 -3.46 -11.93
CA CYS A 243 -10.91 -4.75 -11.22
C CYS A 243 -10.29 -4.60 -9.82
N PRO A 244 -10.37 -5.60 -8.92
CA PRO A 244 -9.72 -5.55 -7.63
C PRO A 244 -8.19 -5.71 -7.71
N TRP A 245 -7.48 -4.93 -6.91
CA TRP A 245 -6.03 -4.97 -6.79
C TRP A 245 -5.57 -5.68 -5.51
N PHE A 246 -4.56 -6.52 -5.63
CA PHE A 246 -3.77 -7.05 -4.52
C PHE A 246 -2.41 -6.37 -4.54
N VAL A 247 -2.22 -5.42 -3.63
CA VAL A 247 -0.98 -4.64 -3.56
C VAL A 247 -0.07 -5.13 -2.44
N THR A 248 1.22 -5.10 -2.73
CA THR A 248 2.30 -5.09 -1.75
C THR A 248 3.26 -3.95 -2.10
N TRP A 249 4.14 -3.58 -1.18
CA TRP A 249 5.19 -2.59 -1.39
C TRP A 249 6.52 -3.27 -1.73
N ASP A 250 7.48 -2.46 -2.17
CA ASP A 250 8.89 -2.74 -2.07
C ASP A 250 9.58 -1.62 -1.25
N ASP A 251 10.82 -1.26 -1.55
CA ASP A 251 11.61 -0.29 -0.81
C ASP A 251 11.20 1.16 -1.06
N HIS A 252 10.89 1.54 -2.31
CA HIS A 252 10.66 2.96 -2.66
C HIS A 252 9.35 3.55 -2.13
N GLU A 253 8.46 2.72 -1.61
CA GLU A 253 7.38 3.19 -0.74
C GLU A 253 7.88 3.90 0.52
N VAL A 254 9.14 3.68 0.92
CA VAL A 254 9.78 4.28 2.09
C VAL A 254 11.09 4.97 1.70
N ASP A 255 12.10 4.18 1.34
CA ASP A 255 13.51 4.57 1.20
C ASP A 255 14.22 3.45 0.44
N ASN A 256 14.96 3.80 -0.62
CA ASN A 256 15.69 2.85 -1.46
C ASN A 256 16.48 1.84 -0.62
N ASN A 257 16.40 0.58 -1.03
CA ASN A 257 17.09 -0.58 -0.46
C ASN A 257 16.95 -0.75 1.06
N CYS A 258 15.91 -0.20 1.70
CA CYS A 258 15.73 -0.39 3.15
C CYS A 258 15.58 -1.87 3.56
N ALA A 259 16.08 -2.21 4.75
CA ALA A 259 16.04 -3.55 5.33
C ALA A 259 15.54 -3.51 6.78
N ASP A 260 14.28 -3.90 6.99
CA ASP A 260 13.56 -3.73 8.25
C ASP A 260 13.70 -2.30 8.81
N GLU A 261 14.53 -2.07 9.83
CA GLU A 261 14.72 -0.79 10.50
C GLU A 261 15.97 -0.03 10.02
N ILE A 262 16.62 -0.53 8.97
CA ILE A 262 17.89 -0.03 8.42
C ILE A 262 17.61 0.71 7.11
N SER A 263 18.08 1.95 7.04
CA SER A 263 18.13 2.77 5.82
C SER A 263 19.39 2.45 5.04
N GLU A 264 19.36 2.57 3.71
CA GLU A 264 20.59 2.54 2.89
C GLU A 264 21.59 3.64 3.28
N GLN A 265 21.09 4.74 3.86
CA GLN A 265 21.90 5.88 4.23
C GLN A 265 22.61 5.60 5.57
N LYS A 266 23.93 5.36 5.49
CA LYS A 266 24.81 4.99 6.63
C LYS A 266 24.69 5.83 7.90
N ASN A 267 24.26 7.10 7.78
CA ASN A 267 24.19 8.04 8.91
C ASN A 267 22.78 8.19 9.51
N VAL A 268 21.80 7.45 9.00
CA VAL A 268 20.42 7.46 9.52
C VAL A 268 20.33 6.49 10.70
N LYS A 269 19.93 7.00 11.85
CA LYS A 269 19.68 6.17 13.04
C LYS A 269 18.39 5.37 12.84
N PRO A 270 18.31 4.10 13.28
CA PRO A 270 17.09 3.29 13.16
C PRO A 270 15.82 3.98 13.68
N VAL A 271 15.90 4.69 14.80
CA VAL A 271 14.74 5.44 15.34
C VAL A 271 14.22 6.53 14.38
N ASN A 272 15.09 7.21 13.64
CA ASN A 272 14.69 8.22 12.67
C ASN A 272 14.07 7.56 11.43
N PHE A 273 14.66 6.44 11.00
CA PHE A 273 14.11 5.65 9.91
C PHE A 273 12.72 5.10 10.23
N LEU A 274 12.52 4.56 11.43
CA LEU A 274 11.21 4.07 11.88
C LEU A 274 10.15 5.19 11.96
N ILE A 275 10.53 6.43 12.27
CA ILE A 275 9.60 7.57 12.19
C ILE A 275 9.17 7.82 10.73
N ARG A 276 10.12 7.80 9.79
CA ARG A 276 9.84 7.90 8.34
C ARG A 276 8.97 6.74 7.86
N ARG A 277 9.29 5.50 8.26
CA ARG A 277 8.53 4.27 7.94
C ARG A 277 7.09 4.36 8.45
N ALA A 278 6.86 4.87 9.66
CA ALA A 278 5.51 5.08 10.19
C ALA A 278 4.69 6.06 9.35
N ALA A 279 5.32 7.16 8.89
CA ALA A 279 4.69 8.11 7.99
C ALA A 279 4.38 7.49 6.61
N ALA A 280 5.34 6.76 6.04
CA ALA A 280 5.21 6.06 4.78
C ALA A 280 4.08 5.02 4.81
N TYR A 281 4.05 4.15 5.82
CA TYR A 281 3.04 3.09 5.94
C TYR A 281 1.64 3.63 6.18
N GLN A 282 1.52 4.73 6.95
CA GLN A 282 0.25 5.42 7.08
C GLN A 282 -0.22 5.97 5.73
N ALA A 283 0.63 6.68 5.00
CA ALA A 283 0.27 7.20 3.68
C ALA A 283 -0.04 6.07 2.67
N TYR A 284 0.69 4.96 2.72
CA TYR A 284 0.42 3.79 1.88
C TYR A 284 -0.97 3.22 2.16
N TYR A 285 -1.31 2.97 3.44
CA TYR A 285 -2.67 2.53 3.81
C TYR A 285 -3.74 3.52 3.34
N GLU A 286 -3.53 4.82 3.57
CA GLU A 286 -4.46 5.89 3.14
C GLU A 286 -4.71 5.89 1.62
N ASN A 287 -3.77 5.38 0.82
CA ASN A 287 -3.82 5.42 -0.64
C ASN A 287 -3.96 4.03 -1.31
N MET A 288 -4.16 2.96 -0.54
CA MET A 288 -4.32 1.61 -1.10
C MET A 288 -5.65 0.96 -0.66
N PRO A 289 -6.28 0.13 -1.53
CA PRO A 289 -7.54 -0.55 -1.22
C PRO A 289 -7.33 -1.78 -0.31
N LEU A 290 -6.76 -1.55 0.87
CA LEU A 290 -6.43 -2.57 1.85
C LEU A 290 -7.55 -2.75 2.89
N ARG A 291 -7.64 -3.96 3.45
CA ARG A 291 -8.54 -4.24 4.58
C ARG A 291 -8.08 -3.51 5.84
N ARG A 292 -9.02 -3.28 6.76
CA ARG A 292 -8.75 -2.69 8.09
C ARG A 292 -7.75 -3.51 8.93
N THR A 293 -7.57 -4.79 8.65
CA THR A 293 -6.51 -5.61 9.26
C THR A 293 -5.09 -5.12 8.94
N SER A 294 -4.94 -4.33 7.88
CA SER A 294 -3.71 -3.66 7.47
C SER A 294 -3.66 -2.20 7.90
N LEU A 295 -4.49 -1.77 8.87
CA LEU A 295 -4.34 -0.44 9.47
C LEU A 295 -2.99 -0.40 10.24
N PRO A 296 -2.11 0.59 9.98
CA PRO A 296 -0.79 0.63 10.59
C PRO A 296 -0.84 0.94 12.09
N ALA A 297 0.15 0.42 12.81
CA ALA A 297 0.43 0.73 14.20
C ALA A 297 1.87 1.27 14.33
N GLY A 298 2.03 2.57 14.13
CA GLY A 298 3.35 3.20 14.04
C GLY A 298 4.11 2.65 12.83
N PRO A 299 5.36 2.16 12.97
CA PRO A 299 6.16 1.67 11.86
C PRO A 299 5.85 0.21 11.48
N TYR A 300 4.70 -0.33 11.88
CA TYR A 300 4.31 -1.71 11.58
C TYR A 300 2.96 -1.74 10.88
N LEU A 301 2.86 -2.53 9.81
CA LEU A 301 1.60 -2.80 9.13
C LEU A 301 1.58 -4.26 8.69
N GLN A 302 0.45 -4.95 8.89
CA GLN A 302 0.28 -6.33 8.42
C GLN A 302 -0.08 -6.32 6.94
N LEU A 303 0.91 -6.48 6.06
CA LEU A 303 0.70 -6.46 4.62
C LEU A 303 0.61 -7.84 4.01
N TYR A 304 1.51 -8.76 4.41
CA TYR A 304 1.48 -10.11 3.86
C TYR A 304 0.16 -10.81 4.20
N ARG A 305 -0.44 -11.48 3.23
CA ARG A 305 -1.77 -12.07 3.36
C ARG A 305 -2.03 -13.09 2.26
N ARG A 306 -3.10 -13.86 2.45
CA ARG A 306 -3.54 -14.89 1.51
C ARG A 306 -4.79 -14.45 0.75
N GLY A 307 -4.81 -14.73 -0.54
CA GLY A 307 -5.98 -14.69 -1.40
C GLY A 307 -6.24 -16.06 -2.04
N ALA A 308 -7.39 -16.24 -2.67
CA ALA A 308 -7.68 -17.44 -3.44
C ALA A 308 -8.70 -17.14 -4.55
N PHE A 309 -8.54 -17.83 -5.67
CA PHE A 309 -9.47 -17.83 -6.79
C PHE A 309 -10.07 -19.23 -6.92
N GLY A 310 -11.05 -19.52 -6.07
CA GLY A 310 -11.57 -20.87 -5.88
C GLY A 310 -10.47 -21.88 -5.53
N GLN A 311 -10.53 -23.06 -6.15
CA GLN A 311 -9.46 -24.07 -6.08
C GLN A 311 -8.46 -23.96 -7.24
N LEU A 312 -8.60 -22.99 -8.15
CA LEU A 312 -7.68 -22.86 -9.28
C LEU A 312 -6.33 -22.29 -8.84
N ALA A 313 -6.34 -21.20 -8.08
CA ALA A 313 -5.12 -20.54 -7.65
C ALA A 313 -5.24 -20.04 -6.21
N GLU A 314 -4.17 -20.23 -5.44
CA GLU A 314 -3.98 -19.64 -4.13
C GLU A 314 -2.86 -18.60 -4.20
N PHE A 315 -3.10 -17.42 -3.63
CA PHE A 315 -2.17 -16.31 -3.69
C PHE A 315 -1.56 -16.09 -2.31
N MET A 316 -0.23 -16.09 -2.22
CA MET A 316 0.50 -15.63 -1.05
C MET A 316 1.16 -14.31 -1.41
N VAL A 317 0.56 -13.21 -0.95
CA VAL A 317 1.13 -11.86 -1.11
C VAL A 317 2.14 -11.67 0.00
N LEU A 318 3.41 -11.49 -0.36
CA LEU A 318 4.53 -11.38 0.56
C LEU A 318 4.94 -9.92 0.79
N ASP A 319 5.72 -9.72 1.83
CA ASP A 319 6.35 -8.48 2.27
C ASP A 319 7.82 -8.81 2.46
N GLY A 320 8.64 -8.38 1.50
CA GLY A 320 10.07 -8.65 1.46
C GLY A 320 10.94 -7.55 2.09
N ARG A 321 10.33 -6.55 2.74
CA ARG A 321 11.06 -5.37 3.26
C ARG A 321 10.95 -5.22 4.78
N GLN A 322 9.75 -5.35 5.35
CA GLN A 322 9.53 -5.02 6.76
C GLN A 322 10.23 -5.97 7.76
N TYR A 323 10.68 -7.15 7.31
CA TYR A 323 11.19 -8.21 8.19
C TYR A 323 12.52 -8.83 7.73
N ARG A 324 13.17 -8.22 6.73
CA ARG A 324 14.40 -8.75 6.14
C ARG A 324 15.64 -8.38 6.97
N SER A 325 16.66 -9.21 6.89
CA SER A 325 18.02 -8.84 7.29
C SER A 325 18.61 -7.82 6.32
N ASP A 326 19.59 -7.06 6.83
CA ASP A 326 20.42 -6.16 6.03
C ASP A 326 21.09 -6.90 4.86
N GLN A 327 21.26 -6.20 3.73
CA GLN A 327 21.89 -6.76 2.55
C GLN A 327 23.37 -7.08 2.86
N PRO A 328 23.87 -8.27 2.49
CA PRO A 328 25.27 -8.62 2.67
C PRO A 328 26.17 -7.74 1.77
N ASN A 329 27.48 -7.77 2.04
CA ASN A 329 28.48 -7.08 1.21
C ASN A 329 28.27 -5.57 1.06
N ASN A 330 27.62 -4.91 2.04
CA ASN A 330 27.23 -3.50 1.99
C ASN A 330 26.39 -3.16 0.75
N ASP A 331 25.57 -4.11 0.32
CA ASP A 331 24.69 -4.02 -0.84
C ASP A 331 25.39 -3.79 -2.18
N VAL A 332 26.70 -4.08 -2.24
CA VAL A 332 27.47 -4.01 -3.48
C VAL A 332 27.32 -5.33 -4.22
N ARG A 333 27.00 -5.27 -5.51
CA ARG A 333 26.93 -6.48 -6.35
C ARG A 333 28.22 -7.29 -6.23
N SER A 334 28.08 -8.54 -5.81
CA SER A 334 29.19 -9.40 -5.43
C SER A 334 28.97 -10.84 -5.91
N PRO A 335 30.04 -11.66 -6.06
CA PRO A 335 29.88 -13.10 -6.19
C PRO A 335 29.20 -13.69 -4.95
N LEU A 336 28.61 -14.88 -5.11
CA LEU A 336 28.16 -15.67 -3.96
C LEU A 336 29.35 -15.97 -3.05
N ASN A 337 29.21 -15.60 -1.78
CA ASN A 337 30.24 -15.71 -0.75
C ASN A 337 29.60 -16.09 0.59
N GLU A 338 30.41 -16.26 1.63
CA GLU A 338 29.94 -16.67 2.95
C GLU A 338 28.88 -15.73 3.54
N ALA A 339 29.01 -14.41 3.36
CA ALA A 339 28.03 -13.45 3.86
C ALA A 339 26.70 -13.56 3.10
N ALA A 340 26.73 -13.72 1.78
CA ALA A 340 25.55 -13.90 0.95
C ALA A 340 24.84 -15.25 1.18
N LEU A 341 25.57 -16.28 1.61
CA LEU A 341 25.07 -17.62 1.87
C LEU A 341 24.82 -17.90 3.36
N ASN A 342 24.90 -16.87 4.22
CA ASN A 342 24.75 -17.02 5.65
C ASN A 342 23.33 -17.54 6.00
N PRO A 343 23.19 -18.73 6.63
CA PRO A 343 21.88 -19.32 6.92
C PRO A 343 21.07 -18.57 8.00
N GLU A 344 21.71 -17.64 8.73
CA GLU A 344 21.05 -16.84 9.77
C GLU A 344 20.33 -15.60 9.19
N THR A 345 20.60 -15.22 7.93
CA THR A 345 19.89 -14.11 7.28
C THR A 345 18.49 -14.56 6.84
N THR A 346 17.60 -13.58 6.65
CA THR A 346 16.21 -13.86 6.26
C THR A 346 15.64 -12.75 5.41
N MET A 347 14.81 -13.09 4.43
CA MET A 347 14.01 -12.12 3.67
C MET A 347 12.64 -11.85 4.31
N LEU A 348 12.05 -12.86 4.94
CA LEU A 348 10.66 -12.83 5.41
C LEU A 348 10.55 -12.74 6.95
N GLY A 349 11.67 -12.64 7.67
CA GLY A 349 11.66 -12.92 9.11
C GLY A 349 11.16 -14.33 9.47
N LYS A 350 11.02 -14.61 10.77
CA LYS A 350 10.60 -15.92 11.27
C LYS A 350 9.12 -16.20 11.04
N ASP A 351 8.27 -15.23 11.36
CA ASP A 351 6.82 -15.44 11.46
C ASP A 351 6.17 -15.59 10.09
N GLN A 352 6.45 -14.69 9.16
CA GLN A 352 5.94 -14.79 7.79
C GLN A 352 6.52 -16.00 7.04
N ARG A 353 7.80 -16.37 7.27
CA ARG A 353 8.37 -17.62 6.73
C ARG A 353 7.60 -18.85 7.21
N ASN A 354 7.27 -18.92 8.49
CA ASN A 354 6.49 -20.03 9.04
C ASN A 354 5.05 -20.02 8.52
N TRP A 355 4.42 -18.85 8.44
CA TRP A 355 3.10 -18.67 7.83
C TRP A 355 3.09 -19.12 6.36
N LEU A 356 4.11 -18.78 5.56
CA LEU A 356 4.22 -19.18 4.16
C LEU A 356 4.34 -20.70 4.03
N LYS A 357 5.21 -21.33 4.83
CA LYS A 357 5.34 -22.80 4.87
C LYS A 357 4.01 -23.47 5.20
N GLN A 358 3.32 -22.99 6.23
CA GLN A 358 2.01 -23.53 6.60
C GLN A 358 0.96 -23.31 5.50
N SER A 359 0.96 -22.14 4.86
CA SER A 359 0.05 -21.83 3.76
C SER A 359 0.26 -22.77 2.57
N LEU A 360 1.51 -23.04 2.19
CA LEU A 360 1.84 -23.98 1.13
C LEU A 360 1.44 -25.42 1.47
N ILE A 361 1.65 -25.88 2.71
CA ILE A 361 1.22 -27.21 3.17
C ILE A 361 -0.30 -27.35 3.16
N GLN A 362 -1.02 -26.27 3.51
CA GLN A 362 -2.49 -26.27 3.59
C GLN A 362 -3.17 -25.97 2.24
N SER A 363 -2.41 -25.51 1.25
CA SER A 363 -2.97 -25.12 -0.03
C SER A 363 -3.64 -26.30 -0.72
N ARG A 364 -4.81 -26.01 -1.29
CA ARG A 364 -5.56 -26.93 -2.15
C ARG A 364 -5.76 -26.36 -3.56
N GLY A 365 -5.04 -25.28 -3.88
CA GLY A 365 -5.07 -24.68 -5.20
C GLY A 365 -4.31 -25.53 -6.21
N THR A 366 -4.79 -25.59 -7.45
CA THR A 366 -4.03 -26.16 -8.56
C THR A 366 -2.71 -25.40 -8.76
N TRP A 367 -2.74 -24.08 -8.57
CA TRP A 367 -1.58 -23.19 -8.61
C TRP A 367 -1.37 -22.50 -7.27
N ASN A 368 -0.10 -22.37 -6.87
CA ASN A 368 0.32 -21.49 -5.77
C ASN A 368 1.14 -20.35 -6.36
N ILE A 369 0.67 -19.11 -6.15
CA ILE A 369 1.30 -17.90 -6.68
C ILE A 369 1.92 -17.13 -5.51
N LEU A 370 3.22 -16.91 -5.56
CA LEU A 370 3.93 -16.00 -4.66
C LEU A 370 4.00 -14.62 -5.31
N ALA A 371 3.20 -13.68 -4.82
CA ALA A 371 3.24 -12.29 -5.25
C ALA A 371 4.22 -11.53 -4.33
N GLN A 372 5.40 -11.20 -4.85
CA GLN A 372 6.52 -10.69 -4.08
C GLN A 372 7.40 -9.77 -4.93
N GLN A 373 8.35 -9.10 -4.29
CA GLN A 373 9.07 -7.92 -4.76
C GLN A 373 10.26 -8.24 -5.66
N VAL A 374 11.16 -9.10 -5.19
CA VAL A 374 12.54 -9.20 -5.70
C VAL A 374 12.75 -10.43 -6.57
N MET A 375 13.89 -10.52 -7.24
CA MET A 375 14.19 -11.67 -8.10
C MET A 375 14.41 -12.94 -7.28
N MET A 376 13.60 -13.97 -7.49
CA MET A 376 13.80 -15.30 -6.86
C MET A 376 14.78 -16.19 -7.63
N GLY A 377 14.85 -16.03 -8.96
CA GLY A 377 15.84 -16.72 -9.77
C GLY A 377 17.20 -16.06 -9.63
N MET A 378 18.27 -16.84 -9.58
CA MET A 378 19.63 -16.29 -9.56
C MET A 378 19.94 -15.56 -10.88
N VAL A 379 19.93 -14.23 -10.84
CA VAL A 379 20.28 -13.39 -11.99
C VAL A 379 21.60 -12.70 -11.71
N GLY A 380 22.68 -13.38 -12.06
CA GLY A 380 23.99 -12.76 -12.05
C GLY A 380 24.29 -12.10 -13.40
N THR A 381 25.21 -11.14 -13.39
CA THR A 381 25.81 -10.62 -14.62
C THR A 381 27.32 -10.59 -14.48
N PRO A 382 28.09 -10.68 -15.58
CA PRO A 382 29.52 -10.39 -15.54
C PRO A 382 29.77 -8.99 -14.95
N SER A 383 30.78 -8.86 -14.09
CA SER A 383 31.10 -7.59 -13.45
C SER A 383 32.60 -7.50 -13.18
N GLY A 384 33.31 -6.69 -13.97
CA GLY A 384 34.74 -6.42 -13.82
C GLY A 384 35.55 -7.70 -13.63
N ASP A 385 36.09 -7.86 -12.41
CA ASP A 385 36.98 -8.95 -12.01
C ASP A 385 36.26 -10.29 -11.73
N PHE A 386 34.93 -10.30 -11.71
CA PHE A 386 34.14 -11.48 -11.38
C PHE A 386 33.44 -12.06 -12.62
N PRO A 387 33.52 -13.40 -12.82
CA PRO A 387 32.76 -14.08 -13.86
C PRO A 387 31.26 -13.81 -13.75
N MET A 388 30.74 -13.74 -12.51
CA MET A 388 29.35 -13.47 -12.17
C MET A 388 29.25 -12.71 -10.85
N ALA A 389 28.48 -11.62 -10.84
CA ALA A 389 28.08 -10.90 -9.64
C ALA A 389 26.55 -10.79 -9.57
N TYR A 390 26.01 -10.89 -8.36
CA TYR A 390 24.57 -10.91 -8.06
C TYR A 390 24.18 -9.62 -7.36
N SER A 391 22.92 -9.23 -7.44
CA SER A 391 22.40 -8.20 -6.52
C SER A 391 22.38 -8.77 -5.11
N MET A 392 22.77 -7.98 -4.12
CA MET A 392 22.69 -8.39 -2.70
C MET A 392 21.30 -8.14 -2.12
N ASP A 393 20.43 -7.46 -2.88
CA ASP A 393 19.03 -7.28 -2.54
C ASP A 393 18.16 -8.53 -2.80
N GLN A 394 18.72 -9.55 -3.49
CA GLN A 394 18.05 -10.81 -3.88
C GLN A 394 18.05 -11.88 -2.78
#